data_AF-A0A4P7P078-F1
#
_entry.id   AF-A0A4P7P078-F1
#
_cell.length_a   1.000
_cell.length_b   1.000
_cell.length_c   1.000
_cell.angle_alpha   90.00
_cell.angle_beta   90.00
_cell.angle_gamma   90.00
#
_symmetry.space_group_name_H-M   'P 1'
#
loop_
_entity.id
_entity.type
_entity.pdbx_description
1 polymer ?
#
loop_
_entity_poly.entity_id
_entity_poly.type
_entity_poly.pdbx_seq_one_letter_code
_entity_poly.pdbx_strand_id
1 'polypeptide(L)'
;MPSNEHQIIYEKIGPVSLDRITEINFRLDLISELIKLNQPRKPGAITLHLYGCGKDCLGCPHPKWLVWHSVEKGEEPVFLGYTIKNPSRHVKRSGPFKENAHKIKALIEEASKLLSERSAIIKLVSNLNRKLLRCRSFYET
;
A
#
# COMPACT_ATOMS: atom_id res chain seq x y z
N MET A 1 -29.11 19.07 -10.01
CA MET A 1 -28.41 19.14 -8.71
C MET A 1 -27.85 17.76 -8.41
N PRO A 2 -26.63 17.60 -7.85
CA PRO A 2 -26.44 16.44 -6.98
C PRO A 2 -27.59 16.53 -5.96
N SER A 3 -28.44 15.51 -5.84
CA SER A 3 -29.53 15.60 -4.86
C SER A 3 -28.94 15.94 -3.50
N ASN A 4 -29.67 16.68 -2.66
CA ASN A 4 -29.23 17.03 -1.30
C ASN A 4 -28.66 15.78 -0.57
N GLU A 5 -29.23 14.62 -0.85
CA GLU A 5 -28.75 13.30 -0.42
C GLU A 5 -27.31 12.99 -0.82
N HIS A 6 -26.86 13.27 -2.04
CA HIS A 6 -25.48 13.00 -2.47
C HIS A 6 -24.46 13.85 -1.71
N GLN A 7 -24.81 15.08 -1.37
CA GLN A 7 -23.94 15.99 -0.61
C GLN A 7 -23.88 15.57 0.87
N ILE A 8 -25.02 15.23 1.47
CA ILE A 8 -25.10 14.65 2.82
C ILE A 8 -24.31 13.34 2.92
N ILE A 9 -24.41 12.47 1.90
CA ILE A 9 -23.63 11.23 1.84
C ILE A 9 -22.13 11.53 1.78
N TYR A 10 -21.70 12.53 1.01
CA TYR A 10 -20.29 12.90 0.93
C TYR A 10 -19.75 13.44 2.26
N GLU A 11 -20.48 14.33 2.92
CA GLU A 11 -20.11 14.91 4.22
C GLU A 11 -20.02 13.85 5.33
N LYS A 12 -20.80 12.77 5.21
CA LYS A 12 -20.76 11.64 6.15
C LYS A 12 -19.68 10.61 5.83
N ILE A 13 -19.49 10.26 4.54
CA ILE A 13 -18.54 9.21 4.12
C ILE A 13 -17.10 9.73 4.08
N GLY A 14 -16.89 11.01 3.74
CA GLY A 14 -15.57 11.61 3.59
C GLY A 14 -14.68 11.46 4.83
N PRO A 15 -15.10 11.98 6.00
CA PRO A 15 -14.33 11.88 7.24
C PRO A 15 -14.04 10.43 7.64
N VAL A 16 -15.07 9.57 7.64
CA VAL A 16 -14.95 8.15 8.02
C VAL A 16 -13.97 7.42 7.09
N SER A 17 -14.02 7.70 5.78
CA SER A 17 -13.10 7.11 4.81
C SER A 17 -11.67 7.59 5.02
N LEU A 18 -11.49 8.87 5.35
CA LEU A 18 -10.18 9.47 5.61
C LEU A 18 -9.55 8.90 6.88
N ASP A 19 -10.31 8.80 7.96
CA ASP A 19 -9.88 8.19 9.22
C ASP A 19 -9.44 6.75 8.98
N ARG A 20 -10.26 5.97 8.26
CA ARG A 20 -9.93 4.58 7.97
C ARG A 20 -8.70 4.42 7.07
N ILE A 21 -8.53 5.25 6.05
CA ILE A 21 -7.32 5.25 5.22
C ILE A 21 -6.09 5.59 6.07
N THR A 22 -6.23 6.54 7.00
CA THR A 22 -5.16 6.96 7.90
C THR A 22 -4.72 5.82 8.82
N GLU A 23 -5.67 5.12 9.44
CA GLU A 23 -5.40 3.90 10.22
C GLU A 23 -4.69 2.82 9.40
N ILE A 24 -5.17 2.56 8.18
CA ILE A 24 -4.56 1.58 7.29
C ILE A 24 -3.12 1.99 6.97
N ASN A 25 -2.87 3.25 6.65
CA ASN A 25 -1.54 3.75 6.33
C ASN A 25 -0.58 3.57 7.52
N PHE A 26 -0.99 3.95 8.74
CA PHE A 26 -0.21 3.72 9.95
C PHE A 26 0.10 2.24 10.17
N ARG A 27 -0.88 1.36 9.94
CA ARG A 27 -0.66 -0.09 10.09
C ARG A 27 0.30 -0.63 9.03
N LEU A 28 0.22 -0.15 7.79
CA LEU A 28 1.13 -0.53 6.71
C LEU A 28 2.57 -0.08 6.98
N ASP A 29 2.76 1.12 7.53
CA ASP A 29 4.08 1.61 7.95
C ASP A 29 4.67 0.68 9.04
N LEU A 30 3.89 0.34 10.05
CA LEU A 30 4.31 -0.60 11.09
C LEU A 30 4.66 -1.99 10.51
N ILE A 31 3.84 -2.50 9.59
CA ILE A 31 4.13 -3.78 8.91
C ILE A 31 5.43 -3.69 8.11
N SER A 32 5.70 -2.57 7.42
CA SER A 32 6.95 -2.37 6.68
C SER A 32 8.17 -2.52 7.60
N GLU A 33 8.14 -1.89 8.76
CA GLU A 33 9.23 -1.98 9.75
C GLU A 33 9.33 -3.38 10.37
N LEU A 34 8.20 -3.99 10.75
CA LEU A 34 8.19 -5.36 11.29
C LEU A 34 8.78 -6.37 10.29
N ILE A 35 8.48 -6.22 9.00
CA ILE A 35 9.07 -7.06 7.96
C ILE A 35 10.60 -6.88 7.92
N LYS A 36 11.11 -5.64 7.97
CA LYS A 36 12.57 -5.38 7.99
C LYS A 36 13.25 -5.98 9.23
N LEU A 37 12.61 -5.87 10.40
CA LEU A 37 13.14 -6.37 11.67
C LEU A 37 13.15 -7.89 11.78
N ASN A 38 12.16 -8.57 11.20
CA ASN A 38 11.98 -10.02 11.35
C ASN A 38 12.67 -10.85 10.25
N GLN A 39 13.53 -10.26 9.42
CA GLN A 39 14.23 -11.02 8.38
C GLN A 39 15.73 -10.67 8.31
N PRO A 40 16.57 -11.61 7.87
CA PRO A 40 17.98 -11.32 7.59
C PRO A 40 18.15 -10.25 6.50
N ARG A 41 19.13 -9.35 6.68
CA ARG A 41 19.59 -8.42 5.64
C ARG A 41 20.47 -9.15 4.61
N LYS A 42 19.85 -10.00 3.79
CA LYS A 42 20.52 -10.86 2.80
C LYS A 42 19.72 -10.95 1.50
N PRO A 43 20.32 -11.42 0.38
CA PRO A 43 19.60 -11.63 -0.86
C PRO A 43 18.39 -12.56 -0.67
N GLY A 44 17.24 -12.14 -1.14
CA GLY A 44 15.93 -12.77 -0.95
C GLY A 44 15.06 -12.14 0.14
N ALA A 45 15.57 -11.14 0.87
CA ALA A 45 14.75 -10.33 1.75
C ALA A 45 13.64 -9.61 0.96
N ILE A 46 12.46 -9.46 1.55
CA ILE A 46 11.29 -8.81 0.95
C ILE A 46 10.94 -7.57 1.76
N THR A 47 10.65 -6.45 1.13
CA THR A 47 10.23 -5.23 1.83
C THR A 47 8.96 -4.65 1.22
N LEU A 48 8.10 -4.09 2.06
CA LEU A 48 7.03 -3.19 1.64
C LEU A 48 7.57 -1.76 1.62
N HIS A 49 7.84 -1.21 0.44
CA HIS A 49 8.22 0.18 0.30
C HIS A 49 6.96 1.05 0.16
N LEU A 50 6.86 2.10 0.98
CA LEU A 50 5.77 3.07 0.99
C LEU A 50 6.35 4.43 0.63
N TYR A 51 5.92 5.02 -0.48
CA TYR A 51 6.48 6.27 -1.00
C TYR A 51 5.40 7.29 -1.36
N GLY A 52 5.69 8.57 -1.19
CA GLY A 52 4.85 9.66 -1.69
C GLY A 52 5.14 9.97 -3.17
N CYS A 53 4.13 10.38 -3.93
CA CYS A 53 4.30 10.77 -5.35
C CYS A 53 4.10 12.28 -5.61
N GLY A 54 3.81 13.08 -4.59
CA GLY A 54 3.62 14.52 -4.71
C GLY A 54 2.41 15.04 -3.94
N LYS A 55 2.08 16.32 -4.15
CA LYS A 55 0.90 16.97 -3.55
C LYS A 55 -0.40 16.42 -4.15
N ASP A 56 -1.45 16.37 -3.34
CA ASP A 56 -2.84 16.06 -3.73
C ASP A 56 -3.12 14.65 -4.28
N CYS A 57 -2.21 13.69 -4.06
CA CYS A 57 -2.50 12.30 -4.38
C CYS A 57 -3.33 11.63 -3.27
N LEU A 58 -4.62 11.42 -3.55
CA LEU A 58 -5.56 10.66 -2.69
C LEU A 58 -5.10 9.23 -2.39
N GLY A 59 -4.19 8.69 -3.22
CA GLY A 59 -3.67 7.34 -3.13
C GLY A 59 -2.31 7.22 -2.44
N CYS A 60 -1.80 8.26 -1.77
CA CYS A 60 -0.55 8.20 -1.01
C CYS A 60 -0.74 7.62 0.42
N PRO A 61 0.27 6.94 0.98
CA PRO A 61 1.51 6.49 0.31
C PRO A 61 1.24 5.36 -0.68
N HIS A 62 2.09 5.26 -1.71
CA HIS A 62 2.03 4.19 -2.71
C HIS A 62 2.82 2.97 -2.25
N PRO A 63 2.20 1.78 -2.22
CA PRO A 63 2.87 0.54 -1.86
C PRO A 63 3.63 -0.07 -3.03
N LYS A 64 4.82 -0.60 -2.74
CA LYS A 64 5.63 -1.35 -3.67
C LYS A 64 6.35 -2.48 -2.95
N TRP A 65 6.05 -3.71 -3.34
CA TRP A 65 6.78 -4.87 -2.84
C TRP A 65 8.09 -5.03 -3.59
N LEU A 66 9.18 -5.17 -2.85
CA LEU A 66 10.52 -5.40 -3.40
C LEU A 66 11.08 -6.71 -2.86
N VAL A 67 11.84 -7.42 -3.69
CA VAL A 67 12.76 -8.48 -3.28
C VAL A 67 14.19 -8.02 -3.54
N TRP A 68 15.06 -8.21 -2.57
CA TRP A 68 16.45 -7.76 -2.62
C TRP A 68 17.37 -8.83 -3.19
N HIS A 69 18.24 -8.46 -4.10
CA HIS A 69 19.25 -9.35 -4.69
C HIS A 69 20.63 -8.71 -4.54
N SER A 70 21.66 -9.54 -4.47
CA SER A 70 23.05 -9.08 -4.59
C SER A 70 23.43 -9.12 -6.06
N VAL A 71 24.09 -8.06 -6.51
CA VAL A 71 24.72 -7.98 -7.84
C VAL A 71 26.19 -7.66 -7.61
N GLU A 72 27.07 -8.43 -8.25
CA GLU A 72 28.51 -8.14 -8.25
C GLU A 72 28.75 -6.92 -9.12
N LYS A 73 29.27 -5.84 -8.52
CA LYS A 73 29.63 -4.63 -9.23
C LYS A 73 31.02 -4.19 -8.80
N GLY A 74 32.03 -4.72 -9.48
CA GLY A 74 33.43 -4.55 -9.08
C GLY A 74 33.78 -5.47 -7.92
N GLU A 75 34.54 -4.97 -6.95
CA GLU A 75 35.03 -5.76 -5.81
C GLU A 75 33.96 -5.97 -4.71
N GLU A 76 32.94 -5.10 -4.65
CA GLU A 76 31.90 -5.17 -3.60
C GLU A 76 30.51 -5.54 -4.14
N PRO A 77 29.76 -6.42 -3.43
CA PRO A 77 28.39 -6.73 -3.77
C PRO A 77 27.44 -5.57 -3.45
N VAL A 78 26.64 -5.15 -4.43
CA VAL A 78 25.61 -4.11 -4.26
C VAL A 78 24.23 -4.78 -4.15
N PHE A 79 23.39 -4.28 -3.24
CA PHE A 79 22.02 -4.75 -3.07
C PHE A 79 21.03 -3.95 -3.94
N LEU A 80 20.32 -4.65 -4.82
CA LEU A 80 19.28 -4.07 -5.68
C LEU A 80 17.90 -4.67 -5.36
N GLY A 81 16.89 -3.81 -5.27
CA GLY A 81 15.50 -4.20 -5.04
C GLY A 81 14.70 -4.31 -6.34
N TYR A 82 14.14 -5.49 -6.61
CA TYR A 82 13.27 -5.73 -7.77
C TYR A 82 11.81 -5.76 -7.35
N THR A 83 10.94 -5.19 -8.19
CA THR A 83 9.49 -5.13 -7.89
C THR A 83 8.84 -6.48 -8.08
N ILE A 84 8.00 -6.89 -7.12
CA ILE A 84 7.25 -8.14 -7.19
C ILE A 84 5.76 -7.88 -7.02
N LYS A 85 4.93 -8.70 -7.68
CA LYS A 85 3.46 -8.61 -7.58
C LYS A 85 2.87 -9.51 -6.50
N ASN A 86 3.48 -10.67 -6.26
CA ASN A 86 2.97 -11.72 -5.38
C ASN A 86 3.93 -12.00 -4.22
N PRO A 87 4.12 -11.07 -3.27
CA PRO A 87 5.15 -11.15 -2.23
C PRO A 87 5.14 -12.47 -1.45
N SER A 88 3.97 -13.05 -1.14
CA SER A 88 3.86 -14.32 -0.41
C SER A 88 4.55 -15.50 -1.10
N ARG A 89 4.68 -15.48 -2.43
CA ARG A 89 5.37 -16.52 -3.22
C ARG A 89 6.89 -16.41 -3.15
N HIS A 90 7.42 -15.23 -2.79
CA HIS A 90 8.86 -14.98 -2.72
C HIS A 90 9.43 -15.21 -1.32
N VAL A 91 8.59 -15.46 -0.31
CA VAL A 91 9.05 -15.67 1.08
C VAL A 91 9.94 -16.90 1.14
N LYS A 92 11.24 -16.68 1.40
CA LYS A 92 12.20 -17.76 1.60
C LYS A 92 11.89 -18.53 2.89
N ARG A 93 11.95 -19.86 2.81
CA ARG A 93 11.65 -20.79 3.92
C ARG A 93 12.85 -21.64 4.33
N SER A 94 14.03 -21.32 3.82
CA SER A 94 15.26 -22.08 4.00
C SER A 94 16.40 -21.19 4.52
N GLY A 95 17.43 -21.84 5.05
CA GLY A 95 18.61 -21.18 5.60
C GLY A 95 18.25 -20.15 6.67
N PRO A 96 18.87 -18.94 6.65
CA PRO A 96 18.68 -17.94 7.69
C PRO A 96 17.27 -17.32 7.71
N PHE A 97 16.45 -17.56 6.67
CA PHE A 97 15.07 -17.04 6.62
C PHE A 97 14.05 -17.98 7.29
N LYS A 98 14.43 -19.23 7.58
CA LYS A 98 13.50 -20.30 8.02
C LYS A 98 12.75 -19.92 9.29
N GLU A 99 13.43 -19.36 10.29
CA GLU A 99 12.90 -19.09 11.62
C GLU A 99 11.67 -18.17 11.60
N ASN A 100 11.76 -17.06 10.86
CA ASN A 100 10.70 -16.04 10.81
C ASN A 100 9.86 -16.08 9.53
N ALA A 101 10.05 -17.06 8.65
CA ALA A 101 9.33 -17.15 7.37
C ALA A 101 7.80 -17.11 7.54
N HIS A 102 7.27 -17.78 8.57
CA HIS A 102 5.84 -17.79 8.87
C HIS A 102 5.32 -16.41 9.31
N LYS A 103 6.08 -15.69 10.16
CA LYS A 103 5.75 -14.32 10.60
C LYS A 103 5.74 -13.36 9.41
N ILE A 104 6.77 -13.43 8.57
CA ILE A 104 6.86 -12.61 7.35
C ILE A 104 5.67 -12.88 6.43
N LYS A 105 5.29 -14.14 6.23
CA LYS A 105 4.11 -14.51 5.41
C LYS A 105 2.82 -13.91 6.00
N ALA A 106 2.62 -14.00 7.31
CA ALA A 106 1.44 -13.44 7.99
C ALA A 106 1.37 -11.91 7.83
N LEU A 107 2.49 -11.21 8.01
CA LEU A 107 2.58 -9.76 7.80
C LEU A 107 2.26 -9.35 6.35
N ILE A 108 2.75 -10.12 5.37
CA ILE A 108 2.45 -9.89 3.95
C ILE A 108 0.95 -10.11 3.66
N GLU A 109 0.35 -11.14 4.24
CA GLU A 109 -1.08 -11.44 4.08
C GLU A 109 -1.95 -10.34 4.70
N GLU A 110 -1.58 -9.85 5.89
CA GLU A 110 -2.23 -8.71 6.53
C GLU A 110 -2.14 -7.45 5.67
N ALA A 111 -0.93 -7.07 5.23
CA ALA A 111 -0.73 -5.93 4.35
C ALA A 111 -1.53 -6.06 3.04
N SER A 112 -1.61 -7.26 2.47
CA SER A 112 -2.39 -7.48 1.23
C SER A 112 -3.89 -7.23 1.44
N LYS A 113 -4.44 -7.63 2.59
CA LYS A 113 -5.84 -7.34 2.95
C LYS A 113 -6.07 -5.84 3.12
N LEU A 114 -5.20 -5.17 3.87
CA LEU A 114 -5.26 -3.73 4.11
C LEU A 114 -5.15 -2.93 2.79
N LEU A 115 -4.25 -3.32 1.90
CA LEU A 115 -4.09 -2.69 0.59
C LEU A 115 -5.32 -2.86 -0.31
N SER A 116 -5.97 -4.02 -0.24
CA SER A 116 -7.23 -4.29 -0.95
C SER A 116 -8.35 -3.38 -0.42
N GLU A 117 -8.51 -3.33 0.91
CA GLU A 117 -9.49 -2.47 1.58
C GLU A 117 -9.28 -1.00 1.23
N ARG A 118 -8.06 -0.50 1.40
CA ARG A 118 -7.67 0.86 1.03
C ARG A 118 -7.98 1.19 -0.43
N SER A 119 -7.67 0.27 -1.33
CA SER A 119 -7.97 0.44 -2.76
C SER A 119 -9.47 0.52 -3.04
N ALA A 120 -10.30 -0.22 -2.30
CA ALA A 120 -11.75 -0.17 -2.41
C ALA A 120 -12.30 1.19 -1.92
N ILE A 121 -11.81 1.69 -0.78
CA ILE A 121 -12.20 3.01 -0.24
C ILE A 121 -11.84 4.12 -1.22
N ILE A 122 -10.60 4.15 -1.72
CA ILE A 122 -10.14 5.15 -2.70
C ILE A 122 -11.01 5.14 -3.96
N LYS A 123 -11.35 3.95 -4.49
CA LYS A 123 -12.24 3.82 -5.65
C LYS A 123 -13.63 4.38 -5.37
N LEU A 124 -14.20 4.08 -4.20
CA LEU A 124 -15.52 4.57 -3.79
C LEU A 124 -15.54 6.10 -3.71
N VAL A 125 -14.57 6.70 -3.01
CA VAL A 125 -14.44 8.15 -2.87
C VAL A 125 -14.20 8.82 -4.23
N SER A 126 -13.33 8.24 -5.07
CA SER A 126 -13.06 8.76 -6.43
C SER A 126 -14.31 8.73 -7.31
N ASN A 127 -15.12 7.68 -7.21
CA ASN A 127 -16.37 7.56 -7.96
C ASN A 127 -17.41 8.57 -7.49
N LEU A 128 -17.55 8.77 -6.17
CA LEU A 128 -18.43 9.80 -5.59
C LEU A 128 -18.02 11.19 -6.07
N ASN A 129 -16.73 11.52 -5.97
CA ASN A 129 -16.21 12.83 -6.41
C ASN A 129 -16.50 13.07 -7.91
N ARG A 130 -16.30 12.06 -8.77
CA ARG A 130 -16.62 12.15 -10.20
C ARG A 130 -18.11 12.40 -10.47
N LYS A 131 -19.01 11.77 -9.71
CA LYS A 131 -20.46 12.00 -9.84
C LYS A 131 -20.83 13.42 -9.44
N LEU A 132 -20.29 13.92 -8.33
CA LEU A 132 -20.52 15.30 -7.87
C LEU A 132 -20.03 16.34 -8.90
N LEU A 133 -18.84 16.15 -9.46
CA LEU A 133 -18.29 17.05 -10.48
C LEU A 133 -19.13 17.06 -11.77
N ARG A 134 -19.57 15.90 -12.27
CA ARG A 134 -20.45 15.82 -13.45
C ARG A 134 -21.80 16.49 -13.20
N CYS A 135 -22.34 16.37 -11.99
CA CYS A 135 -23.57 17.07 -11.62
C CYS A 135 -23.38 18.59 -11.44
N ARG A 136 -22.16 19.14 -11.43
CA ARG A 136 -21.91 20.59 -11.46
C ARG A 136 -21.73 21.10 -12.89
N SER A 137 -20.98 20.38 -13.72
CA SER A 137 -20.65 20.81 -15.10
C SER A 137 -21.85 20.91 -16.05
N PHE A 138 -22.96 20.21 -15.77
CA PHE A 138 -24.20 20.29 -16.57
C PHE A 138 -25.01 21.59 -16.37
N TYR A 139 -24.59 22.47 -15.46
CA TYR A 139 -25.34 23.69 -15.09
C TYR A 139 -24.55 24.99 -15.38
N GLU A 140 -23.32 24.89 -15.89
CA GLU A 140 -22.49 26.03 -16.32
C GLU A 140 -22.48 26.20 -17.85
N THR A 141 -23.34 25.46 -18.56
CA THR A 141 -23.66 25.58 -20.00
C THR A 141 -25.14 25.81 -20.18
#